data_AF-A0A1L9V745-F1
#
_entry.id   AF-A0A1L9V745-F1
#
_cell.length_a   1.000
_cell.length_b   1.000
_cell.length_c   1.000
_cell.angle_alpha   90.00
_cell.angle_beta   90.00
_cell.angle_gamma   90.00
#
_symmetry.space_group_name_H-M   'P 1'
#
loop_
_entity.id
_entity.type
_entity.pdbx_description
1 polymer ?
#
loop_
_entity_poly.entity_id
_entity_poly.type
_entity_poly.pdbx_seq_one_letter_code
_entity_poly.pdbx_strand_id
1 'polypeptide(L)'
;MSTSIEDTELFSDESSFYGDDTQITRYEDLAESYDPEPYWVETHPHLLTTIQHNALAPTPPSPPSKTTAALKEEEEGMPSIGSRRLPQNARGRNEPVPEFLARLPPSITKEESIGPWIFVSEPNRQKGVDEEEEEDLANFIAKGNELLGEFEEKKSELEEEHGRSGAKTKTPLTRKLNVHRRALEEDIFALARENGVVSGKWMLFPSVGRVDAVWKAVVEATVDGELGDGAKVATDAGDRRARGMMIYTRDYKDIESVRRVFEKLVELELVNTEQRMGIYYKADAFTYLRILGDNPYGLKASLYSSKDILAGKV
;
A
#
# COMPACT_ATOMS: atom_id res chain seq x y z
N MET A 1 48.55 -22.55 57.89
CA MET A 1 47.50 -23.35 57.25
C MET A 1 47.18 -22.65 55.95
N SER A 2 47.56 -23.26 54.82
CA SER A 2 47.34 -22.72 53.48
C SER A 2 45.86 -22.78 53.15
N THR A 3 45.25 -21.62 52.92
CA THR A 3 44.00 -21.50 52.18
C THR A 3 44.37 -21.10 50.76
N SER A 4 44.35 -22.09 49.88
CA SER A 4 44.41 -21.89 48.43
C SER A 4 43.17 -21.12 48.03
N ILE A 5 43.33 -19.92 47.49
CA ILE A 5 42.28 -19.22 46.77
C ILE A 5 42.29 -19.82 45.38
N GLU A 6 41.23 -20.54 45.03
CA GLU A 6 41.00 -21.02 43.67
C GLU A 6 40.70 -19.82 42.77
N ASP A 7 41.73 -19.31 42.10
CA ASP A 7 41.65 -18.35 41.01
C ASP A 7 41.16 -19.05 39.72
N THR A 8 39.91 -19.53 39.68
CA THR A 8 39.38 -20.24 38.49
C THR A 8 38.14 -19.63 37.85
N GLU A 9 37.75 -18.40 38.16
CA GLU A 9 36.60 -17.76 37.49
C GLU A 9 36.88 -16.35 36.95
N LEU A 10 38.14 -15.94 36.78
CA LEU A 10 38.45 -14.57 36.33
C LEU A 10 38.91 -14.44 34.87
N PHE A 11 38.96 -15.54 34.11
CA PHE A 11 39.31 -15.53 32.69
C PHE A 11 38.52 -16.59 31.92
N SER A 12 37.21 -16.37 31.75
CA SER A 12 36.46 -17.04 30.67
C SER A 12 36.74 -16.28 29.37
N ASP A 13 37.91 -16.55 28.83
CA ASP A 13 38.40 -16.04 27.56
C ASP A 13 37.80 -16.90 26.44
N GLU A 14 36.58 -16.55 26.01
CA GLU A 14 36.21 -16.54 24.59
C GLU A 14 34.86 -15.83 24.47
N SER A 15 34.91 -14.59 24.01
CA SER A 15 33.78 -13.92 23.39
C SER A 15 33.43 -14.70 22.11
N SER A 16 32.69 -15.79 22.26
CA SER A 16 32.02 -16.47 21.16
C SER A 16 31.08 -15.45 20.52
N PHE A 17 31.47 -14.97 19.34
CA PHE A 17 30.66 -14.11 18.47
C PHE A 17 29.26 -14.69 18.21
N TYR A 18 29.06 -15.99 18.48
CA TYR A 18 27.85 -16.76 18.22
C TYR A 18 26.98 -17.04 19.45
N GLY A 19 27.30 -16.42 20.61
CA GLY A 19 26.52 -16.56 21.84
C GLY A 19 27.03 -17.69 22.75
N ASP A 20 26.34 -17.90 23.88
CA ASP A 20 26.65 -18.98 24.83
C ASP A 20 26.31 -20.38 24.25
N ASP A 21 26.83 -21.44 24.87
CA ASP A 21 26.65 -22.83 24.39
C ASP A 21 25.17 -23.22 24.21
N THR A 22 24.27 -22.63 25.02
CA THR A 22 22.84 -22.90 24.90
C THR A 22 22.23 -22.21 23.68
N GLN A 23 22.71 -21.02 23.32
CA GLN A 23 22.32 -20.35 22.07
C GLN A 23 22.88 -21.05 20.84
N ILE A 24 24.15 -21.46 20.88
CA ILE A 24 24.78 -22.18 19.77
C ILE A 24 24.00 -23.45 19.46
N THR A 25 23.74 -24.27 20.47
CA THR A 25 22.96 -25.52 20.31
C THR A 25 21.57 -25.23 19.73
N ARG A 26 20.89 -24.18 20.20
CA ARG A 26 19.58 -23.79 19.68
C ARG A 26 19.63 -23.35 18.21
N TYR A 27 20.69 -22.64 17.79
CA TYR A 27 20.84 -22.21 16.41
C TYR A 27 21.19 -23.38 15.48
N GLU A 28 22.00 -24.33 15.96
CA GLU A 28 22.29 -25.58 15.25
C GLU A 28 21.00 -26.40 15.05
N ASP A 29 20.17 -26.57 16.09
CA ASP A 29 18.86 -27.24 15.99
C ASP A 29 17.92 -26.54 14.98
N LEU A 30 17.91 -25.19 14.98
CA LEU A 30 17.10 -24.42 14.03
C LEU A 30 17.61 -24.52 12.60
N ALA A 31 18.93 -24.58 12.39
CA ALA A 31 19.54 -24.75 11.08
C ALA A 31 19.30 -26.15 10.52
N GLU A 32 19.40 -27.19 11.36
CA GLU A 32 19.10 -28.58 10.96
C GLU A 32 17.62 -28.77 10.61
N SER A 33 16.72 -28.04 11.27
CA SER A 33 15.27 -28.12 11.04
C SER A 33 14.75 -27.17 9.96
N TYR A 34 15.58 -26.29 9.41
CA TYR A 34 15.15 -25.33 8.39
C TYR A 34 15.13 -25.96 6.99
N ASP A 35 13.93 -26.08 6.42
CA ASP A 35 13.73 -26.48 5.03
C ASP A 35 13.59 -25.23 4.14
N PRO A 36 14.56 -24.96 3.24
CA PRO A 36 14.48 -23.83 2.33
C PRO A 36 13.58 -24.11 1.12
N GLU A 37 13.18 -25.36 0.84
CA GLU A 37 12.46 -25.73 -0.38
C GLU A 37 11.13 -24.96 -0.55
N PRO A 38 10.26 -24.82 0.48
CA PRO A 38 9.03 -24.04 0.36
C PRO A 38 9.29 -22.57 0.02
N TYR A 39 10.37 -21.99 0.57
CA TYR A 39 10.74 -20.62 0.22
C TYR A 39 11.12 -20.51 -1.26
N TRP A 40 11.97 -21.41 -1.78
CA TRP A 40 12.43 -21.35 -3.18
C TRP A 40 11.35 -21.72 -4.20
N VAL A 41 10.39 -22.56 -3.82
CA VAL A 41 9.32 -23.02 -4.72
C VAL A 41 8.09 -22.12 -4.65
N GLU A 42 7.65 -21.74 -3.46
CA GLU A 42 6.36 -21.07 -3.26
C GLU A 42 6.49 -19.57 -3.03
N THR A 43 7.65 -19.07 -2.62
CA THR A 43 7.83 -17.64 -2.30
C THR A 43 8.73 -16.94 -3.31
N HIS A 44 9.93 -17.47 -3.53
CA HIS A 44 10.96 -16.86 -4.34
C HIS A 44 10.54 -16.56 -5.80
N PRO A 45 9.81 -17.42 -6.52
CA PRO A 45 9.40 -17.15 -7.90
C PRO A 45 8.39 -16.01 -8.04
N HIS A 46 7.68 -15.68 -6.95
CA HIS A 46 6.66 -14.65 -6.92
C HIS A 46 7.17 -13.31 -6.37
N LEU A 47 8.43 -13.24 -5.92
CA LEU A 47 9.04 -11.98 -5.53
C LEU A 47 9.25 -11.07 -6.76
N LEU A 48 8.87 -9.81 -6.62
CA LEU A 48 9.00 -8.78 -7.66
C LEU A 48 10.42 -8.70 -8.24
N THR A 49 11.44 -8.80 -7.38
CA THR A 49 12.86 -8.80 -7.78
C THR A 49 13.22 -10.01 -8.65
N THR A 50 12.71 -11.19 -8.31
CA THR A 50 12.93 -12.42 -9.10
C THR A 50 12.22 -12.35 -10.45
N ILE A 51 10.97 -11.86 -10.47
CA ILE A 51 10.20 -11.67 -11.71
C ILE A 51 10.90 -10.68 -12.63
N GLN A 52 11.36 -9.55 -12.08
CA GLN A 52 12.09 -8.53 -12.84
C GLN A 52 13.42 -9.06 -13.38
N HIS A 53 14.18 -9.80 -12.56
CA HIS A 53 15.43 -10.44 -12.99
C HIS A 53 15.20 -11.45 -14.12
N ASN A 54 14.16 -12.29 -14.02
CA ASN A 54 13.83 -13.28 -15.04
C ASN A 54 13.32 -12.65 -16.34
N ALA A 55 12.63 -11.51 -16.27
CA ALA A 55 12.19 -10.76 -17.44
C ALA A 55 13.34 -10.08 -18.20
N LEU A 56 14.44 -9.79 -17.52
CA LEU A 56 15.65 -9.18 -18.09
C LEU A 56 16.68 -10.22 -18.55
N ALA A 57 16.51 -11.49 -18.17
CA ALA A 57 17.42 -12.57 -18.56
C ALA A 57 17.18 -12.97 -20.04
N PRO A 58 18.23 -13.09 -20.87
CA PRO A 58 18.10 -13.50 -22.27
C PRO A 58 17.63 -14.95 -22.36
N THR A 59 16.54 -15.18 -23.12
CA THR A 59 15.95 -16.51 -23.36
C THR A 59 16.78 -17.32 -24.38
N PRO A 60 17.01 -18.63 -24.16
CA PRO A 60 17.59 -19.50 -25.19
C PRO A 60 16.55 -19.81 -26.30
N PRO A 61 17.01 -20.12 -27.54
CA PRO A 61 16.12 -20.24 -28.70
C PRO A 61 15.24 -21.50 -28.64
N SER A 62 13.94 -21.33 -28.87
CA SER A 62 12.96 -22.40 -29.03
C SER A 62 12.96 -22.97 -30.47
N PRO A 63 12.71 -24.29 -30.65
CA PRO A 63 12.74 -24.95 -31.96
C PRO A 63 11.45 -24.70 -32.78
N PRO A 64 11.50 -24.92 -34.12
CA PRO A 64 10.43 -24.50 -35.01
C PRO A 64 9.30 -25.53 -35.09
N SER A 65 8.05 -25.09 -34.89
CA SER A 65 6.86 -25.87 -35.25
C SER A 65 6.46 -25.61 -36.70
N LYS A 66 6.44 -26.70 -37.45
CA LYS A 66 6.05 -26.83 -38.85
C LYS A 66 4.53 -26.98 -38.98
N THR A 67 3.94 -26.18 -39.90
CA THR A 67 3.11 -26.61 -41.06
C THR A 67 1.79 -27.31 -40.67
N THR A 68 0.57 -26.97 -41.10
CA THR A 68 0.05 -26.27 -42.29
C THR A 68 -1.47 -26.17 -42.18
N ALA A 69 -2.03 -25.11 -42.77
CA ALA A 69 -3.22 -25.09 -43.62
C ALA A 69 -4.49 -25.88 -43.22
N ALA A 70 -5.53 -25.14 -42.82
CA ALA A 70 -6.87 -25.31 -43.38
C ALA A 70 -7.54 -23.92 -43.47
N LEU A 71 -7.74 -23.48 -44.71
CA LEU A 71 -8.35 -22.23 -45.13
C LEU A 71 -9.89 -22.31 -45.05
N LYS A 72 -10.52 -21.19 -44.69
CA LYS A 72 -11.53 -20.41 -45.46
C LYS A 72 -12.31 -19.50 -44.50
N GLU A 73 -12.05 -18.20 -44.52
CA GLU A 73 -12.78 -17.19 -45.34
C GLU A 73 -14.23 -17.03 -44.92
N GLU A 74 -14.50 -16.01 -44.10
CA GLU A 74 -15.52 -14.99 -44.40
C GLU A 74 -14.94 -13.62 -43.99
N GLU A 75 -14.78 -12.75 -45.00
CA GLU A 75 -14.57 -11.32 -44.84
C GLU A 75 -15.79 -10.70 -44.15
N GLU A 76 -15.59 -9.80 -43.19
CA GLU A 76 -16.18 -8.45 -43.18
C GLU A 76 -15.63 -7.68 -41.96
N GLY A 77 -14.96 -6.56 -42.23
CA GLY A 77 -14.49 -5.60 -41.23
C GLY A 77 -12.98 -5.37 -41.25
N MET A 78 -12.53 -4.49 -42.14
CA MET A 78 -11.17 -3.93 -42.13
C MET A 78 -10.75 -3.56 -40.70
N PRO A 79 -9.58 -3.98 -40.18
CA PRO A 79 -9.11 -3.47 -38.90
C PRO A 79 -8.78 -1.98 -39.10
N SER A 80 -9.61 -1.13 -38.51
CA SER A 80 -9.36 0.31 -38.47
C SER A 80 -7.94 0.56 -37.94
N ILE A 81 -7.25 1.43 -38.65
CA ILE A 81 -5.95 1.99 -38.32
C ILE A 81 -5.99 2.50 -36.87
N GLY A 82 -5.31 1.79 -35.97
CA GLY A 82 -5.15 2.16 -34.56
C GLY A 82 -5.66 1.14 -33.56
N SER A 83 -5.21 -0.12 -33.62
CA SER A 83 -5.36 -1.06 -32.50
C SER A 83 -4.49 -0.57 -31.33
N ARG A 84 -4.98 0.45 -30.63
CA ARG A 84 -4.41 0.95 -29.37
C ARG A 84 -4.66 -0.18 -28.37
N ARG A 85 -3.63 -0.96 -28.05
CA ARG A 85 -3.73 -2.01 -27.03
C ARG A 85 -4.29 -1.38 -25.76
N LEU A 86 -5.42 -1.91 -25.29
CA LEU A 86 -6.03 -1.47 -24.03
C LEU A 86 -5.04 -1.75 -22.88
N PRO A 87 -5.02 -0.92 -21.83
CA PRO A 87 -4.25 -1.21 -20.64
C PRO A 87 -4.68 -2.53 -20.01
N GLN A 88 -3.70 -3.33 -19.56
CA GLN A 88 -3.95 -4.66 -18.99
C GLN A 88 -4.85 -4.62 -17.75
N ASN A 89 -4.64 -3.64 -16.88
CA ASN A 89 -5.30 -3.52 -15.58
C ASN A 89 -6.06 -2.20 -15.40
N ALA A 90 -6.32 -1.45 -16.47
CA ALA A 90 -7.00 -0.16 -16.38
C ALA A 90 -7.97 0.05 -17.55
N ARG A 91 -8.92 0.97 -17.35
CA ARG A 91 -9.80 1.43 -18.42
C ARG A 91 -8.98 2.15 -19.49
N GLY A 92 -9.14 1.77 -20.75
CA GLY A 92 -8.57 2.50 -21.87
C GLY A 92 -9.19 3.88 -22.03
N ARG A 93 -8.41 4.86 -22.52
CA ARG A 93 -8.84 6.26 -22.67
C ARG A 93 -10.21 6.43 -23.37
N ASN A 94 -10.45 5.61 -24.39
CA ASN A 94 -11.68 5.63 -25.19
C ASN A 94 -12.50 4.34 -25.06
N GLU A 95 -12.19 3.50 -24.06
CA GLU A 95 -12.90 2.23 -23.84
C GLU A 95 -14.30 2.51 -23.27
N PRO A 96 -15.39 2.01 -23.87
CA PRO A 96 -16.72 2.10 -23.29
C PRO A 96 -16.77 1.47 -21.89
N VAL A 97 -17.46 2.12 -20.95
CA VAL A 97 -17.58 1.63 -19.56
C VAL A 97 -18.12 0.19 -19.49
N PRO A 98 -19.15 -0.22 -20.26
CA PRO A 98 -19.62 -1.60 -20.23
C PRO A 98 -18.59 -2.62 -20.69
N GLU A 99 -17.77 -2.29 -21.70
CA GLU A 99 -16.71 -3.18 -22.19
C GLU A 99 -15.59 -3.33 -21.16
N PHE A 100 -15.19 -2.23 -20.51
CA PHE A 100 -14.21 -2.24 -19.44
C PHE A 100 -14.66 -3.13 -18.26
N LEU A 101 -15.91 -2.95 -17.80
CA LEU A 101 -16.45 -3.73 -16.68
C LEU A 101 -16.61 -5.22 -17.02
N ALA A 102 -16.94 -5.54 -18.27
CA ALA A 102 -17.01 -6.92 -18.74
C ALA A 102 -15.62 -7.56 -18.86
N ARG A 103 -14.61 -6.77 -19.24
CA ARG A 103 -13.22 -7.23 -19.39
C ARG A 103 -12.54 -7.48 -18.05
N LEU A 104 -12.76 -6.60 -17.06
CA LEU A 104 -12.09 -6.66 -15.75
C LEU A 104 -13.09 -6.60 -14.56
N PRO A 105 -13.96 -7.61 -14.39
CA PRO A 105 -14.80 -7.74 -13.20
C PRO A 105 -13.96 -8.09 -11.96
N PRO A 106 -13.93 -7.25 -10.90
CA PRO A 106 -13.05 -7.46 -9.74
C PRO A 106 -13.29 -8.76 -8.96
N SER A 107 -14.49 -9.33 -9.02
CA SER A 107 -14.84 -10.56 -8.33
C SER A 107 -14.09 -11.80 -8.84
N ILE A 108 -13.72 -11.83 -10.11
CA ILE A 108 -13.11 -12.99 -10.77
C ILE A 108 -11.77 -12.67 -11.45
N THR A 109 -11.45 -11.39 -11.64
CA THR A 109 -10.17 -10.99 -12.23
C THR A 109 -9.04 -11.32 -11.26
N LYS A 110 -8.20 -12.26 -11.65
CA LYS A 110 -7.13 -12.82 -10.82
C LYS A 110 -5.94 -11.88 -10.69
N GLU A 111 -5.41 -11.78 -9.47
CA GLU A 111 -4.22 -10.98 -9.19
C GLU A 111 -3.02 -11.42 -10.04
N GLU A 112 -2.80 -12.72 -10.18
CA GLU A 112 -1.72 -13.30 -10.99
C GLU A 112 -1.81 -12.96 -12.48
N SER A 113 -2.98 -12.54 -12.96
CA SER A 113 -3.20 -12.23 -14.38
C SER A 113 -2.87 -10.79 -14.76
N ILE A 114 -3.12 -9.83 -13.86
CA ILE A 114 -3.02 -8.39 -14.17
C ILE A 114 -2.38 -7.55 -13.06
N GLY A 115 -1.96 -8.18 -11.96
CA GLY A 115 -1.51 -7.53 -10.73
C GLY A 115 -2.66 -7.25 -9.75
N PRO A 116 -2.33 -6.66 -8.57
CA PRO A 116 -3.24 -6.57 -7.43
C PRO A 116 -4.40 -5.55 -7.58
N TRP A 117 -4.40 -4.75 -8.64
CA TRP A 117 -5.29 -3.59 -8.75
C TRP A 117 -5.84 -3.43 -10.17
N ILE A 118 -7.14 -3.13 -10.23
CA ILE A 118 -7.82 -2.62 -11.43
C ILE A 118 -8.03 -1.11 -11.24
N PHE A 119 -7.73 -0.32 -12.27
CA PHE A 119 -7.75 1.15 -12.22
C PHE A 119 -8.79 1.77 -13.16
N VAL A 120 -9.39 2.87 -12.71
CA VAL A 120 -10.14 3.80 -13.54
C VAL A 120 -9.68 5.22 -13.22
N SER A 121 -9.58 6.06 -14.24
CA SER A 121 -9.27 7.48 -14.08
C SER A 121 -10.33 8.32 -14.76
N GLU A 122 -10.54 9.51 -14.24
CA GLU A 122 -11.33 10.54 -14.91
C GLU A 122 -10.73 10.80 -16.32
N PRO A 123 -11.53 10.77 -17.41
CA PRO A 123 -11.03 10.90 -18.78
C PRO A 123 -10.23 12.19 -19.05
N ASN A 124 -10.56 13.26 -18.33
CA ASN A 124 -9.94 14.58 -18.46
C ASN A 124 -8.80 14.81 -17.47
N ARG A 125 -8.35 13.78 -16.74
CA ARG A 125 -7.18 13.88 -15.87
C ARG A 125 -5.98 14.29 -16.72
N GLN A 126 -5.49 15.50 -16.50
CA GLN A 126 -4.23 15.95 -17.06
C GLN A 126 -3.14 15.07 -16.46
N LYS A 127 -2.46 14.26 -17.29
CA LYS A 127 -1.21 13.62 -16.88
C LYS A 127 -0.20 14.76 -16.69
N GLY A 128 0.28 14.94 -15.47
CA GLY A 128 1.49 15.71 -15.23
C GLY A 128 2.69 15.01 -15.85
N VAL A 129 3.80 15.73 -15.94
CA VAL A 129 5.05 15.25 -16.55
C VAL A 129 5.57 14.12 -15.66
N ASP A 130 5.49 12.88 -16.16
CA ASP A 130 5.68 11.66 -15.36
C ASP A 130 7.06 11.62 -14.65
N GLU A 131 8.10 12.30 -15.16
CA GLU A 131 9.47 12.30 -14.58
C GLU A 131 9.63 13.23 -13.37
N GLU A 132 9.08 14.46 -13.40
CA GLU A 132 9.20 15.41 -12.28
C GLU A 132 8.41 14.91 -11.06
N GLU A 133 7.23 14.32 -11.29
CA GLU A 133 6.41 13.71 -10.22
C GLU A 133 7.11 12.50 -9.56
N GLU A 134 7.91 11.74 -10.31
CA GLU A 134 8.69 10.61 -9.77
C GLU A 134 9.85 11.07 -8.89
N GLU A 135 10.60 12.11 -9.31
CA GLU A 135 11.70 12.67 -8.51
C GLU A 135 11.20 13.31 -7.22
N ASP A 136 10.12 14.10 -7.29
CA ASP A 136 9.49 14.71 -6.12
C ASP A 136 8.98 13.65 -5.13
N LEU A 137 8.37 12.57 -5.64
CA LEU A 137 7.93 11.46 -4.79
C LEU A 137 9.12 10.74 -4.12
N ALA A 138 10.21 10.51 -4.86
CA ALA A 138 11.41 9.90 -4.30
C ALA A 138 12.03 10.79 -3.20
N ASN A 139 12.10 12.10 -3.44
CA ASN A 139 12.55 13.09 -2.47
C ASN A 139 11.68 13.12 -1.21
N PHE A 140 10.35 13.09 -1.38
CA PHE A 140 9.40 13.00 -0.27
C PHE A 140 9.63 11.73 0.56
N ILE A 141 9.80 10.57 -0.09
CA ILE A 141 10.02 9.31 0.61
C ILE A 141 11.34 9.34 1.38
N ALA A 142 12.43 9.81 0.76
CA ALA A 142 13.74 9.87 1.41
C ALA A 142 13.70 10.76 2.67
N LYS A 143 13.33 12.03 2.51
CA LYS A 143 13.25 12.99 3.62
C LYS A 143 12.19 12.64 4.64
N GLY A 144 11.08 12.04 4.21
CA GLY A 144 10.03 11.58 5.11
C GLY A 144 10.50 10.44 6.01
N ASN A 145 11.34 9.52 5.51
CA ASN A 145 11.96 8.48 6.35
C ASN A 145 13.00 9.05 7.32
N GLU A 146 13.70 10.13 6.95
CA GLU A 146 14.58 10.85 7.89
C GLU A 146 13.77 11.43 9.06
N LEU A 147 12.65 12.11 8.80
CA LEU A 147 11.74 12.61 9.85
C LEU A 147 11.23 11.49 10.77
N LEU A 148 10.90 10.32 10.21
CA LEU A 148 10.48 9.16 10.99
C LEU A 148 11.61 8.63 11.88
N GLY A 149 12.84 8.57 11.36
CA GLY A 149 14.03 8.18 12.12
C GLY A 149 14.33 9.13 13.28
N GLU A 150 14.32 10.45 13.02
CA GLU A 150 14.51 11.47 14.06
C GLU A 150 13.46 11.35 15.18
N PHE A 151 12.20 11.06 14.82
CA PHE A 151 11.17 10.83 15.82
C PHE A 151 11.41 9.55 16.63
N GLU A 152 11.87 8.47 16.00
CA GLU A 152 12.21 7.22 16.69
C GLU A 152 13.34 7.41 17.69
N GLU A 153 14.40 8.12 17.31
CA GLU A 153 15.48 8.52 18.21
C GLU A 153 14.92 9.33 19.38
N LYS A 154 14.11 10.35 19.08
CA LYS A 154 13.52 11.19 20.12
C LYS A 154 12.61 10.42 21.06
N LYS A 155 11.84 9.47 20.53
CA LYS A 155 10.98 8.57 21.31
C LYS A 155 11.82 7.73 22.26
N SER A 156 12.92 7.14 21.77
CA SER A 156 13.85 6.34 22.59
C SER A 156 14.42 7.16 23.75
N GLU A 157 14.94 8.36 23.48
CA GLU A 157 15.47 9.26 24.51
C GLU A 157 14.44 9.54 25.61
N LEU A 158 13.20 9.85 25.22
CA LEU A 158 12.12 10.16 26.16
C LEU A 158 11.72 8.94 26.99
N GLU A 159 11.73 7.75 26.40
CA GLU A 159 11.46 6.48 27.09
C GLU A 159 12.57 6.17 28.12
N GLU A 160 13.84 6.40 27.77
CA GLU A 160 14.98 6.24 28.69
C GLU A 160 14.98 7.27 29.83
N GLU A 161 14.73 8.55 29.53
CA GLU A 161 14.56 9.60 30.55
C GLU A 161 13.45 9.21 31.53
N HIS A 162 12.34 8.70 31.02
CA HIS A 162 11.22 8.26 31.84
C HIS A 162 11.62 7.07 32.72
N GLY A 163 12.32 6.08 32.17
CA GLY A 163 12.86 4.95 32.92
C GLY A 163 13.79 5.39 34.07
N ARG A 164 14.70 6.33 33.80
CA ARG A 164 15.63 6.90 34.79
C ARG A 164 14.92 7.71 35.88
N SER A 165 13.79 8.35 35.56
CA SER A 165 13.04 9.18 36.51
C SER A 165 12.37 8.39 37.64
N GLY A 166 12.24 7.06 37.53
CA GLY A 166 11.52 6.22 38.49
C GLY A 166 10.01 6.53 38.58
N ALA A 167 9.46 7.29 37.63
CA ALA A 167 8.06 7.68 37.62
C ALA A 167 7.17 6.46 37.44
N LYS A 168 6.17 6.32 38.33
CA LYS A 168 5.27 5.14 38.37
C LYS A 168 4.22 5.13 37.26
N THR A 169 4.01 6.25 36.55
CA THR A 169 2.95 6.39 35.55
C THR A 169 3.51 6.89 34.21
N LYS A 170 2.98 6.35 33.11
CA LYS A 170 3.38 6.75 31.75
C LYS A 170 2.76 8.07 31.27
N THR A 171 1.84 8.66 32.04
CA THR A 171 1.11 9.88 31.63
C THR A 171 2.03 11.04 31.24
N PRO A 172 3.11 11.37 31.99
CA PRO A 172 4.02 12.44 31.60
C PRO A 172 4.77 12.14 30.29
N LEU A 173 5.19 10.89 30.10
CA LEU A 173 5.84 10.41 28.86
C LEU A 173 4.88 10.53 27.67
N THR A 174 3.66 10.01 27.79
CA THR A 174 2.64 10.11 26.74
C THR A 174 2.35 11.56 26.36
N ARG A 175 2.31 12.48 27.34
CA ARG A 175 2.12 13.91 27.06
C ARG A 175 3.27 14.49 26.25
N LYS A 176 4.52 14.18 26.60
CA LYS A 176 5.70 14.62 25.83
C LYS A 176 5.69 14.02 24.42
N LEU A 177 5.47 12.71 24.28
CA LEU A 177 5.40 12.03 22.98
C LEU A 177 4.30 12.61 22.09
N ASN A 178 3.13 12.97 22.65
CA ASN A 178 2.05 13.57 21.87
C ASN A 178 2.41 14.95 21.28
N VAL A 179 3.33 15.71 21.89
CA VAL A 179 3.83 16.96 21.29
C VAL A 179 4.69 16.64 20.07
N HIS A 180 5.62 15.70 20.20
CA HIS A 180 6.48 15.28 19.08
C HIS A 180 5.71 14.58 17.95
N ARG A 181 4.64 13.83 18.26
CA ARG A 181 3.77 13.22 17.25
C ARG A 181 3.08 14.26 16.37
N ARG A 182 2.59 15.34 16.99
CA ARG A 182 1.95 16.44 16.25
C ARG A 182 2.94 17.17 15.37
N ALA A 183 4.14 17.45 15.89
CA ALA A 183 5.22 18.05 15.10
C ALA A 183 5.57 17.17 13.90
N LEU A 184 5.80 15.86 14.12
CA LEU A 184 6.07 14.91 13.03
C LEU A 184 4.96 14.90 11.98
N GLU A 185 3.70 14.88 12.40
CA GLU A 185 2.56 14.93 11.47
C GLU A 185 2.54 16.23 10.65
N GLU A 186 2.76 17.37 11.29
CA GLU A 186 2.85 18.68 10.63
C GLU A 186 4.01 18.73 9.63
N ASP A 187 5.19 18.24 10.02
CA ASP A 187 6.39 18.22 9.20
C ASP A 187 6.23 17.29 7.98
N ILE A 188 5.65 16.10 8.16
CA ILE A 188 5.33 15.19 7.05
C ILE A 188 4.39 15.85 6.05
N PHE A 189 3.35 16.56 6.50
CA PHE A 189 2.40 17.20 5.59
C PHE A 189 2.96 18.48 4.94
N ALA A 190 3.85 19.21 5.62
CA ALA A 190 4.60 20.30 5.02
C ALA A 190 5.48 19.77 3.89
N LEU A 191 6.29 18.74 4.17
CA LEU A 191 7.14 18.08 3.20
C LEU A 191 6.34 17.49 2.03
N ALA A 192 5.20 16.85 2.30
CA ALA A 192 4.32 16.31 1.26
C ALA A 192 3.83 17.41 0.31
N ARG A 193 3.52 18.61 0.82
CA ARG A 193 3.09 19.74 0.00
C ARG A 193 4.22 20.33 -0.83
N GLU A 194 5.43 20.41 -0.27
CA GLU A 194 6.62 20.87 -0.99
C GLU A 194 6.97 19.98 -2.18
N ASN A 195 6.68 18.67 -2.09
CA ASN A 195 6.98 17.67 -3.12
C ASN A 195 5.72 17.23 -3.90
N GLY A 196 4.63 18.01 -3.87
CA GLY A 196 3.42 17.69 -4.65
C GLY A 196 2.66 16.41 -4.25
N VAL A 197 3.02 15.73 -3.17
CA VAL A 197 2.36 14.50 -2.66
C VAL A 197 1.10 14.86 -1.86
N VAL A 198 0.16 15.51 -2.54
CA VAL A 198 -1.03 16.10 -1.90
C VAL A 198 -2.31 15.30 -2.09
N SER A 199 -2.29 14.21 -2.85
CA SER A 199 -3.48 13.38 -3.06
C SER A 199 -3.89 12.59 -1.82
N GLY A 200 -5.15 12.14 -1.81
CA GLY A 200 -5.65 11.23 -0.79
C GLY A 200 -6.82 10.41 -1.31
N LYS A 201 -7.35 9.53 -0.46
CA LYS A 201 -8.34 8.53 -0.87
C LYS A 201 -9.34 8.17 0.21
N TRP A 202 -10.61 8.07 -0.18
CA TRP A 202 -11.65 7.36 0.57
C TRP A 202 -11.46 5.85 0.40
N MET A 203 -11.56 5.10 1.49
CA MET A 203 -11.34 3.65 1.50
C MET A 203 -12.64 2.90 1.81
N LEU A 204 -13.06 2.05 0.88
CA LEU A 204 -14.21 1.16 0.98
C LEU A 204 -13.72 -0.30 0.96
N PHE A 205 -14.51 -1.18 1.58
CA PHE A 205 -14.22 -2.61 1.65
C PHE A 205 -15.49 -3.43 1.35
N PRO A 206 -16.01 -3.40 0.09
CA PRO A 206 -17.15 -4.23 -0.30
C PRO A 206 -16.84 -5.73 -0.14
N SER A 207 -17.87 -6.50 0.20
CA SER A 207 -17.79 -7.96 0.16
C SER A 207 -17.64 -8.47 -1.27
N VAL A 208 -17.10 -9.68 -1.43
CA VAL A 208 -16.93 -10.33 -2.75
C VAL A 208 -18.24 -10.37 -3.54
N GLY A 209 -19.38 -10.60 -2.88
CA GLY A 209 -20.70 -10.64 -3.55
C GLY A 209 -21.24 -9.28 -4.00
N ARG A 210 -20.66 -8.16 -3.54
CA ARG A 210 -21.08 -6.80 -3.93
C ARG A 210 -20.01 -6.03 -4.71
N VAL A 211 -18.77 -6.53 -4.79
CA VAL A 211 -17.64 -5.75 -5.33
C VAL A 211 -17.90 -5.30 -6.76
N ASP A 212 -18.45 -6.14 -7.63
CA ASP A 212 -18.70 -5.78 -9.03
C ASP A 212 -19.76 -4.68 -9.17
N ALA A 213 -20.83 -4.75 -8.38
CA ALA A 213 -21.89 -3.74 -8.39
C ALA A 213 -21.40 -2.40 -7.85
N VAL A 214 -20.63 -2.43 -6.75
CA VAL A 214 -20.01 -1.22 -6.18
C VAL A 214 -18.98 -0.64 -7.15
N TRP A 215 -18.16 -1.49 -7.77
CA TRP A 215 -17.15 -1.06 -8.73
C TRP A 215 -17.77 -0.44 -9.98
N LYS A 216 -18.86 -1.03 -10.50
CA LYS A 216 -19.63 -0.45 -11.60
C LYS A 216 -20.07 0.98 -11.28
N ALA A 217 -20.71 1.20 -10.14
CA ALA A 217 -21.16 2.53 -9.73
C ALA A 217 -20.00 3.52 -9.58
N VAL A 218 -18.88 3.09 -8.99
CA VAL A 218 -17.67 3.92 -8.87
C VAL A 218 -17.07 4.25 -10.22
N VAL A 219 -17.00 3.30 -11.16
CA VAL A 219 -16.47 3.51 -12.50
C VAL A 219 -17.32 4.51 -13.28
N GLU A 220 -18.64 4.32 -13.30
CA GLU A 220 -19.58 5.23 -13.97
C GLU A 220 -19.42 6.66 -13.42
N ALA A 221 -19.52 6.84 -12.11
CA ALA A 221 -19.42 8.16 -11.49
C ALA A 221 -18.01 8.79 -11.58
N THR A 222 -16.94 7.99 -11.64
CA THR A 222 -15.57 8.51 -11.87
C THR A 222 -15.37 8.97 -13.31
N VAL A 223 -15.93 8.23 -14.27
CA VAL A 223 -15.85 8.59 -15.70
C VAL A 223 -16.66 9.85 -15.99
N ASP A 224 -17.78 10.03 -15.30
CA ASP A 224 -18.65 11.22 -15.40
C ASP A 224 -18.11 12.44 -14.61
N GLY A 225 -16.99 12.29 -13.88
CA GLY A 225 -16.40 13.36 -13.07
C GLY A 225 -17.16 13.70 -11.78
N GLU A 226 -18.10 12.86 -11.39
CA GLU A 226 -18.92 13.04 -10.18
C GLU A 226 -18.20 12.56 -8.91
N LEU A 227 -17.28 11.61 -9.04
CA LEU A 227 -16.33 11.26 -7.98
C LEU A 227 -15.03 12.07 -8.15
N GLY A 228 -13.91 11.59 -7.59
CA GLY A 228 -12.63 12.25 -7.75
C GLY A 228 -11.88 11.83 -9.02
N ASP A 229 -10.57 12.04 -9.04
CA ASP A 229 -9.76 11.95 -10.27
C ASP A 229 -9.37 10.52 -10.67
N GLY A 230 -9.61 9.55 -9.79
CA GLY A 230 -9.45 8.14 -10.10
C GLY A 230 -9.93 7.23 -8.99
N ALA A 231 -10.01 5.95 -9.31
CA ALA A 231 -10.30 4.91 -8.35
C ALA A 231 -9.53 3.62 -8.69
N LYS A 232 -9.34 2.79 -7.67
CA LYS A 232 -8.81 1.44 -7.84
C LYS A 232 -9.53 0.44 -6.97
N VAL A 233 -9.58 -0.82 -7.41
CA VAL A 233 -10.16 -1.93 -6.68
C VAL A 233 -9.23 -3.13 -6.71
N ALA A 234 -9.14 -3.84 -5.59
CA ALA A 234 -8.32 -5.03 -5.46
C ALA A 234 -8.87 -6.17 -6.34
N THR A 235 -7.97 -6.89 -6.98
CA THR A 235 -8.28 -8.12 -7.72
C THR A 235 -8.60 -9.29 -6.80
N ASP A 236 -9.04 -10.40 -7.39
CA ASP A 236 -9.24 -11.66 -6.69
C ASP A 236 -7.89 -12.34 -6.37
N ALA A 237 -7.46 -12.22 -5.12
CA ALA A 237 -6.30 -12.92 -4.55
C ALA A 237 -6.62 -14.36 -4.09
N GLY A 238 -7.78 -14.92 -4.48
CA GLY A 238 -8.21 -16.27 -4.07
C GLY A 238 -8.75 -16.36 -2.64
N ASP A 239 -8.90 -15.22 -1.95
CA ASP A 239 -9.47 -15.15 -0.62
C ASP A 239 -10.95 -14.72 -0.62
N ARG A 240 -11.64 -14.97 0.51
CA ARG A 240 -13.02 -14.52 0.74
C ARG A 240 -13.10 -13.17 1.45
N ARG A 241 -12.01 -12.41 1.54
CA ARG A 241 -11.96 -11.14 2.27
C ARG A 241 -12.70 -10.06 1.49
N ALA A 242 -13.09 -9.00 2.18
CA ALA A 242 -13.59 -7.81 1.51
C ALA A 242 -12.50 -7.25 0.57
N ARG A 243 -12.91 -6.75 -0.60
CA ARG A 243 -11.99 -6.19 -1.60
C ARG A 243 -11.73 -4.73 -1.26
N GLY A 244 -10.46 -4.34 -1.16
CA GLY A 244 -10.10 -2.94 -0.95
C GLY A 244 -10.48 -2.12 -2.18
N MET A 245 -11.15 -0.99 -1.99
CA MET A 245 -11.52 -0.06 -3.04
C MET A 245 -11.22 1.37 -2.60
N MET A 246 -10.46 2.09 -3.42
CA MET A 246 -9.97 3.42 -3.08
C MET A 246 -10.46 4.41 -4.12
N ILE A 247 -11.08 5.50 -3.67
CA ILE A 247 -11.55 6.61 -4.52
C ILE A 247 -10.70 7.83 -4.17
N TYR A 248 -9.93 8.32 -5.13
CA TYR A 248 -8.93 9.35 -4.94
C TYR A 248 -9.50 10.75 -5.07
N THR A 249 -8.88 11.72 -4.40
CA THR A 249 -9.04 13.14 -4.68
C THR A 249 -7.66 13.80 -4.81
N ARG A 250 -7.60 14.90 -5.56
CA ARG A 250 -6.35 15.56 -5.97
C ARG A 250 -5.59 16.23 -4.83
N ASP A 251 -6.28 16.87 -3.88
CA ASP A 251 -5.66 17.51 -2.71
C ASP A 251 -6.45 17.15 -1.44
N TYR A 252 -5.79 16.50 -0.47
CA TYR A 252 -6.40 16.17 0.82
C TYR A 252 -6.78 17.39 1.67
N LYS A 253 -6.24 18.59 1.39
CA LYS A 253 -6.64 19.84 2.05
C LYS A 253 -7.79 20.55 1.34
N ASP A 254 -8.19 20.14 0.15
CA ASP A 254 -9.41 20.62 -0.49
C ASP A 254 -10.63 19.91 0.13
N ILE A 255 -11.06 20.43 1.28
CA ILE A 255 -12.15 19.85 2.07
C ILE A 255 -13.47 19.84 1.29
N GLU A 256 -13.68 20.80 0.40
CA GLU A 256 -14.87 20.85 -0.45
C GLU A 256 -14.89 19.68 -1.42
N SER A 257 -13.77 19.40 -2.09
CA SER A 257 -13.64 18.24 -2.97
C SER A 257 -13.73 16.91 -2.20
N VAL A 258 -13.07 16.80 -1.05
CA VAL A 258 -13.16 15.60 -0.18
C VAL A 258 -14.59 15.34 0.27
N ARG A 259 -15.32 16.39 0.68
CA ARG A 259 -16.72 16.34 1.10
C ARG A 259 -17.64 16.00 -0.07
N ARG A 260 -17.49 16.65 -1.22
CA ARG A 260 -18.27 16.40 -2.43
C ARG A 260 -18.20 14.93 -2.86
N VAL A 261 -16.99 14.35 -2.86
CA VAL A 261 -16.81 12.93 -3.20
C VAL A 261 -17.50 12.03 -2.17
N PHE A 262 -17.40 12.36 -0.87
CA PHE A 262 -18.14 11.62 0.17
C PHE A 262 -19.65 11.70 -0.01
N GLU A 263 -20.20 12.88 -0.26
CA GLU A 263 -21.64 13.08 -0.47
C GLU A 263 -22.13 12.30 -1.69
N LYS A 264 -21.34 12.27 -2.78
CA LYS A 264 -21.66 11.44 -3.95
C LYS A 264 -21.64 9.94 -3.62
N LEU A 265 -20.70 9.47 -2.79
CA LEU A 265 -20.69 8.07 -2.34
C LEU A 265 -21.94 7.71 -1.50
N VAL A 266 -22.51 8.68 -0.77
CA VAL A 266 -23.78 8.50 -0.04
C VAL A 266 -24.97 8.50 -1.01
N GLU A 267 -25.01 9.42 -1.98
CA GLU A 267 -26.04 9.48 -3.03
C GLU A 267 -26.13 8.17 -3.83
N LEU A 268 -24.98 7.56 -4.13
CA LEU A 268 -24.88 6.26 -4.82
C LEU A 268 -25.18 5.06 -3.91
N GLU A 269 -25.59 5.29 -2.66
CA GLU A 269 -25.87 4.25 -1.64
C GLU A 269 -24.68 3.31 -1.35
N LEU A 270 -23.46 3.76 -1.63
CA LEU A 270 -22.23 2.98 -1.41
C LEU A 270 -21.74 3.10 0.04
N VAL A 271 -22.18 4.15 0.74
CA VAL A 271 -21.89 4.40 2.15
C VAL A 271 -23.19 4.54 2.91
N ASN A 272 -23.34 3.76 3.97
CA ASN A 272 -24.47 3.87 4.89
C ASN A 272 -24.07 4.74 6.08
N THR A 273 -24.68 5.92 6.20
CA THR A 273 -24.40 6.93 7.24
C THR A 273 -24.80 6.49 8.64
N GLU A 274 -25.73 5.54 8.75
CA GLU A 274 -26.22 4.98 10.01
C GLU A 274 -25.33 3.85 10.55
N GLN A 275 -24.37 3.36 9.74
CA GLN A 275 -23.47 2.31 10.20
C GLN A 275 -22.57 2.79 11.33
N ARG A 276 -22.40 1.92 12.33
CA ARG A 276 -21.54 2.20 13.50
C ARG A 276 -20.10 2.50 13.08
N MET A 277 -19.58 1.79 12.09
CA MET A 277 -18.25 2.04 11.52
C MET A 277 -18.43 2.84 10.24
N GLY A 278 -17.83 4.03 10.21
CA GLY A 278 -17.80 4.84 9.00
C GLY A 278 -16.62 4.46 8.09
N ILE A 279 -16.58 5.04 6.90
CA ILE A 279 -15.39 5.00 6.04
C ILE A 279 -14.38 6.07 6.44
N TYR A 280 -13.12 5.86 6.05
CA TYR A 280 -11.99 6.72 6.39
C TYR A 280 -11.31 7.25 5.14
N TYR A 281 -10.79 8.48 5.26
CA TYR A 281 -9.99 9.16 4.26
C TYR A 281 -8.52 9.18 4.70
N LYS A 282 -7.62 8.79 3.80
CA LYS A 282 -6.17 8.71 4.05
C LYS A 282 -5.39 9.46 2.98
N ALA A 283 -4.49 10.34 3.40
CA ALA A 283 -3.54 11.00 2.51
C ALA A 283 -2.54 9.98 1.94
N ASP A 284 -2.13 10.18 0.69
CA ASP A 284 -1.14 9.32 0.03
C ASP A 284 0.25 9.47 0.66
N ALA A 285 0.59 10.65 1.19
CA ALA A 285 1.80 10.87 1.99
C ALA A 285 2.03 9.78 3.05
N PHE A 286 1.00 9.47 3.84
CA PHE A 286 1.05 8.39 4.84
C PHE A 286 1.10 6.99 4.23
N THR A 287 0.58 6.79 3.02
CA THR A 287 0.70 5.51 2.32
C THR A 287 2.13 5.28 1.83
N TYR A 288 2.77 6.28 1.24
CA TYR A 288 4.16 6.18 0.76
C TYR A 288 5.16 5.99 1.90
N LEU A 289 4.95 6.66 3.03
CA LEU A 289 5.74 6.46 4.26
C LEU A 289 5.32 5.24 5.08
N ARG A 290 4.45 4.37 4.56
CA ARG A 290 3.98 3.13 5.22
C ARG A 290 3.42 3.34 6.64
N ILE A 291 2.80 4.49 6.91
CA ILE A 291 2.12 4.78 8.17
C ILE A 291 0.76 4.06 8.15
N LEU A 292 0.71 2.86 8.69
CA LEU A 292 -0.50 2.00 8.79
C LEU A 292 -1.22 2.19 10.13
N GLY A 293 -2.35 1.48 10.33
CA GLY A 293 -3.20 1.67 11.51
C GLY A 293 -2.52 1.41 12.86
N ASP A 294 -1.53 0.53 12.91
CA ASP A 294 -0.76 0.15 14.09
C ASP A 294 0.71 0.63 14.04
N ASN A 295 0.96 1.74 13.33
CA ASN A 295 2.31 2.26 13.15
C ASN A 295 3.05 2.54 14.48
N PRO A 296 4.39 2.35 14.52
CA PRO A 296 5.19 2.50 15.74
C PRO A 296 5.28 3.94 16.26
N TYR A 297 4.91 4.92 15.43
CA TYR A 297 4.93 6.35 15.73
C TYR A 297 3.73 6.77 16.59
N GLY A 298 2.64 6.00 16.56
CA GLY A 298 1.38 6.34 17.22
C GLY A 298 0.61 7.47 16.52
N LEU A 299 0.85 7.65 15.21
CA LEU A 299 0.11 8.60 14.37
C LEU A 299 -1.25 8.00 13.96
N LYS A 300 -2.27 8.84 13.78
CA LYS A 300 -3.54 8.40 13.23
C LYS A 300 -3.38 8.23 11.71
N ALA A 301 -3.52 7.01 11.21
CA ALA A 301 -3.31 6.73 9.78
C ALA A 301 -4.42 7.28 8.84
N SER A 302 -5.48 7.89 9.37
CA SER A 302 -6.56 8.54 8.63
C SER A 302 -6.71 10.00 9.03
N LEU A 303 -6.85 10.88 8.04
CA LEU A 303 -7.09 12.31 8.29
C LEU A 303 -8.54 12.50 8.72
N TYR A 304 -9.47 12.07 7.87
CA TYR A 304 -10.91 12.24 8.07
C TYR A 304 -11.62 10.90 8.19
N SER A 305 -12.76 10.92 8.86
CA SER A 305 -13.78 9.90 8.75
C SER A 305 -15.06 10.50 8.18
N SER A 306 -15.90 9.64 7.59
CA SER A 306 -17.28 10.00 7.22
C SER A 306 -18.04 10.66 8.37
N LYS A 307 -17.79 10.26 9.61
CA LYS A 307 -18.41 10.87 10.79
C LYS A 307 -17.89 12.29 11.08
N ASP A 308 -16.62 12.55 10.82
CA ASP A 308 -16.06 13.89 10.95
C ASP A 308 -16.73 14.84 9.95
N ILE A 309 -16.92 14.37 8.70
CA ILE A 309 -17.60 15.13 7.65
C ILE A 309 -19.07 15.40 8.02
N LEU A 310 -19.83 14.36 8.40
CA LEU A 310 -21.23 14.48 8.81
C LEU A 310 -21.43 15.37 10.04
N ALA A 311 -20.45 15.41 10.95
CA ALA A 311 -20.48 16.25 12.14
C ALA A 311 -19.97 17.69 11.89
N GLY A 312 -19.53 18.02 10.67
CA GLY A 312 -18.96 19.33 10.36
C GLY A 312 -17.64 19.62 11.08
N LYS A 313 -16.84 18.58 11.37
CA LYS A 313 -15.57 18.67 12.12
C LYS A 313 -14.33 18.73 11.22
N VAL A 314 -14.52 18.95 9.92
CA VAL A 314 -13.48 18.98 8.89
C VAL A 314 -13.43 20.35 8.25
#